data_AF-A0A6J6ZGE2-F1
#
_entry.id   AF-A0A6J6ZGE2-F1
#
_cell.length_a   1.000
_cell.length_b   1.000
_cell.length_c   1.000
_cell.angle_alpha   90.00
_cell.angle_beta   90.00
_cell.angle_gamma   90.00
#
_symmetry.space_group_name_H-M   'P 1'
#
loop_
_entity.id
_entity.type
_entity.pdbx_description
1 polymer ?
#
loop_
_entity_poly.entity_id
_entity_poly.type
_entity_poly.pdbx_seq_one_letter_code
_entity_poly.pdbx_strand_id
1 'polypeptide(L)' 'MTEEPRVEAYGTVVVFEDRYGNRWDLIQPVGGHGGHGGR' A
#
# COMPACT_ATOMS: atom_id res chain seq x y z
N MET A 1 15.26 -4.73 3.83
CA MET A 1 13.94 -4.08 3.83
C MET A 1 13.96 -3.08 2.70
N THR A 2 13.02 -3.23 1.80
CA THR A 2 12.78 -2.27 0.72
C THR A 2 11.99 -1.12 1.32
N GLU A 3 12.37 0.10 0.94
CA GLU A 3 11.93 1.46 1.34
C GLU A 3 11.06 1.62 2.61
N GLU A 4 11.45 2.57 3.46
CA GLU A 4 10.61 2.99 4.60
C GLU A 4 9.22 3.46 4.10
N PRO A 5 8.13 3.17 4.85
CA PRO A 5 6.81 3.62 4.47
C PRO A 5 6.76 5.14 4.25
N ARG A 6 6.32 5.58 3.07
CA ARG A 6 6.14 7.00 2.75
C ARG A 6 4.68 7.39 2.73
N VAL A 7 4.38 8.58 3.21
CA VAL A 7 3.04 9.14 3.22
C VAL A 7 2.86 10.01 1.98
N GLU A 8 1.86 9.66 1.18
CA GLU A 8 1.48 10.34 -0.06
C GLU A 8 0.04 10.86 0.07
N ALA A 9 -0.36 11.80 -0.78
CA ALA A 9 -1.71 12.38 -0.73
C ALA A 9 -2.84 11.34 -0.88
N TYR A 10 -2.53 10.20 -1.52
CA TYR A 10 -3.47 9.12 -1.81
C TYR A 10 -3.37 7.93 -0.83
N GLY A 11 -2.41 7.92 0.09
CA GLY A 11 -2.23 6.81 1.01
C GLY A 11 -0.81 6.65 1.55
N THR A 12 -0.58 5.60 2.33
CA THR A 12 0.76 5.19 2.72
C THR A 12 1.29 4.15 1.74
N VAL A 13 2.49 4.36 1.21
CA VAL A 13 3.13 3.46 0.24
C VAL A 13 4.34 2.79 0.86
N VAL A 14 4.48 1.49 0.63
CA VAL A 14 5.69 0.72 0.91
C VAL A 14 6.10 0.01 -0.36
N VAL A 15 7.38 0.12 -0.73
CA VAL A 15 7.95 -0.62 -1.85
C VAL A 15 8.59 -1.88 -1.29
N PHE A 16 8.38 -3.05 -1.90
CA PHE A 16 9.13 -4.26 -1.56
C PHE A 16 9.50 -5.17 -2.71
N GLU A 17 10.57 -5.94 -2.53
CA GLU A 17 11.01 -6.98 -3.46
C GLU A 17 10.49 -8.34 -2.95
N ASP A 18 9.83 -9.10 -3.83
CA ASP A 18 9.40 -10.47 -3.53
C ASP A 18 10.56 -11.48 -3.65
N ARG A 19 10.33 -12.74 -3.31
CA ARG A 19 11.36 -13.79 -3.36
C ARG A 19 11.90 -14.06 -4.77
N TYR A 20 11.18 -13.63 -5.81
CA TYR A 20 11.54 -13.84 -7.21
C TYR A 20 12.24 -12.61 -7.81
N GLY A 21 12.52 -11.58 -7.01
CA GLY A 21 13.18 -10.35 -7.46
C GLY A 21 12.23 -9.33 -8.09
N ASN A 22 10.90 -9.52 -8.02
CA ASN A 22 9.96 -8.52 -8.52
C ASN A 22 9.76 -7.41 -7.49
N ARG A 23 9.72 -6.16 -7.96
CA ARG A 23 9.46 -4.99 -7.12
C ARG A 23 7.99 -4.59 -7.20
N TRP A 24 7.38 -4.39 -6.04
CA TRP A 24 5.97 -4.06 -5.88
C TRP A 24 5.79 -2.83 -4.99
N ASP A 25 4.83 -1.98 -5.34
CA ASP A 25 4.32 -0.90 -4.49
C ASP A 25 3.03 -1.37 -3.79
N LEU A 26 3.04 -1.45 -2.46
CA LEU A 26 1.84 -1.66 -1.65
C LEU A 26 1.32 -0.31 -1.17
N ILE A 27 0.04 -0.04 -1.41
CA ILE A 27 -0.64 1.18 -0.98
C ILE A 27 -1.73 0.85 0.04
N GLN A 28 -1.74 1.58 1.15
CA GLN A 28 -2.90 1.70 2.04
C GLN A 28 -3.63 3.01 1.71
N PRO A 29 -4.79 2.97 1.04
CA PRO A 29 -5.52 4.17 0.65
C PRO A 29 -6.04 4.96 1.86
N VAL A 30 -6.01 6.29 1.77
CA VAL A 30 -6.73 7.14 2.71
C VAL A 30 -8.24 6.92 2.57
N GLY A 31 -8.88 6.43 3.63
CA GLY A 31 -10.32 6.16 3.65
C GLY A 31 -10.75 4.73 3.30
N GLY A 32 -9.82 3.78 3.14
CA GLY A 32 -10.12 2.39 2.77
C GLY A 32 -10.92 1.56 3.79
N HIS A 33 -11.23 2.09 4.97
CA HIS A 33 -12.16 1.47 5.93
C HIS A 33 -13.54 2.15 5.86
N GLY A 34 -14.26 1.93 4.76
CA GLY A 34 -15.63 2.43 4.61
C GLY A 34 -16.29 1.84 3.37
N GLY A 35 -16.83 0.63 3.48
CA GLY A 35 -17.48 0.01 2.31
C GLY A 35 -18.03 -1.40 2.43
N HIS A 36 -18.07 -2.04 3.61
CA HIS A 36 -19.02 -3.15 3.82
C HIS A 36 -20.38 -2.57 4.25
N GLY A 37 -20.90 -1.63 3.46
CA GLY A 37 -22.29 -1.23 3.51
C GLY A 37 -23.06 -2.17 2.60
N GLY A 38 -23.70 -3.19 3.19
CA GLY A 38 -24.54 -4.10 2.44
C GLY A 38 -25.60 -3.34 1.64
N ARG A 39 -25.53 -3.48 0.31
CA ARG A 39 -26.66 -3.63 -0.60
C ARG A 39 -26.24 -4.55 -1.73
#